data_AF-A0A099RQG0-F1
#
_entry.id   AF-A0A099RQG0-F1
#
_cell.length_a   1.000
_cell.length_b   1.000
_cell.length_c   1.000
_cell.angle_alpha   90.00
_cell.angle_beta   90.00
_cell.angle_gamma   90.00
#
_symmetry.space_group_name_H-M   'P 1'
#
loop_
_entity.id
_entity.type
_entity.pdbx_description
1 polymer ?
#
loop_
_entity_poly.entity_id
_entity_poly.type
_entity_poly.pdbx_seq_one_letter_code
_entity_poly.pdbx_strand_id
1 'polypeptide(L)'
;MKKFVCTVCGYIYEGEAAPEKCPQCGVPADKFIEKVEGEFTWADEHKIGVADGVDPEVIEGLGANYTEEGTEVGMYLAMSSQHDRE
;
A
#
# COMPACT_ATOMS: atom_id res chain seq x y z
N MET A 1 4.02 8.61 -28.39
CA MET A 1 5.22 8.34 -27.58
C MET A 1 4.73 7.75 -26.27
N LYS A 2 5.27 6.59 -25.85
CA LYS A 2 4.78 5.90 -24.65
C LYS A 2 5.43 6.50 -23.41
N LYS A 3 4.71 6.47 -22.28
CA LYS A 3 5.21 6.89 -20.98
C LYS A 3 5.46 5.65 -20.14
N PHE A 4 6.63 5.54 -19.53
CA PHE A 4 6.99 4.44 -18.65
C PHE A 4 7.28 5.00 -17.27
N VAL A 5 6.63 4.47 -16.25
CA VAL A 5 6.79 4.91 -14.86
C VAL A 5 7.59 3.86 -14.10
N CYS A 6 8.68 4.29 -13.46
CA CYS A 6 9.45 3.45 -12.57
C CYS A 6 8.65 3.17 -11.28
N THR A 7 8.42 1.89 -10.95
CA THR A 7 7.65 1.49 -9.76
C THR A 7 8.38 1.71 -8.44
N VAL A 8 9.67 2.06 -8.50
CA VAL A 8 10.52 2.20 -7.31
C VAL A 8 10.69 3.66 -6.91
N CYS A 9 10.95 4.55 -7.87
CA CYS A 9 11.18 5.97 -7.58
C CYS A 9 10.20 6.93 -8.27
N GLY A 10 9.27 6.43 -9.08
CA GLY A 10 8.28 7.25 -9.78
C GLY A 10 8.80 8.02 -10.99
N TYR A 11 10.07 7.85 -11.40
CA TYR A 11 10.62 8.50 -12.59
C TYR A 11 9.82 8.13 -13.86
N ILE A 12 9.47 9.15 -14.66
CA ILE A 12 8.73 8.98 -15.91
C ILE A 12 9.70 9.12 -17.08
N TYR A 13 9.80 8.06 -17.87
CA TYR A 13 10.54 8.03 -19.13
C TYR A 13 9.57 8.13 -20.31
N GLU A 14 9.86 8.98 -21.28
CA GLU A 14 9.10 9.09 -22.53
C GLU A 14 9.91 8.52 -23.69
N GLY A 15 9.40 7.49 -24.36
CA GLY A 15 10.11 6.81 -25.43
C GLY A 15 9.30 5.69 -26.08
N GLU A 16 9.94 4.85 -26.89
CA GLU A 16 9.29 3.67 -27.49
C GLU A 16 9.34 2.44 -26.56
N ALA A 17 10.39 2.32 -25.74
CA ALA A 17 10.60 1.23 -24.80
C ALA A 17 11.18 1.76 -23.46
N ALA A 18 10.98 1.02 -22.37
CA ALA A 18 11.57 1.36 -21.07
C ALA A 18 13.12 1.36 -21.15
N PRO A 19 13.81 2.26 -20.42
CA PRO A 19 15.27 2.31 -20.42
C PRO A 19 15.86 1.09 -19.70
N GLU A 20 17.04 0.61 -20.14
CA GLU A 20 17.70 -0.56 -19.53
C GLU A 20 17.89 -0.44 -18.01
N LYS A 21 18.18 0.78 -17.55
CA LYS A 21 18.27 1.14 -16.14
C LYS A 21 17.58 2.46 -15.89
N CYS A 22 16.89 2.57 -14.78
CA CYS A 22 16.32 3.83 -14.34
C CYS A 22 17.45 4.85 -14.07
N PRO A 23 17.46 6.03 -14.70
CA PRO A 23 18.51 7.03 -14.50
C PRO A 23 18.51 7.64 -13.09
N GLN A 24 17.41 7.48 -12.33
CA GLN A 24 17.27 8.08 -11.01
C GLN A 24 17.60 7.13 -9.86
N CYS A 25 17.26 5.84 -9.96
CA CYS A 25 17.49 4.87 -8.89
C CYS A 25 18.28 3.61 -9.31
N GLY A 26 18.60 3.46 -10.59
CA GLY A 26 19.45 2.38 -11.10
C GLY A 26 18.79 1.00 -11.21
N VAL A 27 17.51 0.85 -10.88
CA VAL A 27 16.78 -0.43 -11.02
C VAL A 27 16.63 -0.82 -12.50
N PRO A 28 16.48 -2.12 -12.82
CA PRO A 28 16.40 -2.58 -14.19
C PRO A 28 15.08 -2.17 -14.87
N ALA A 29 15.04 -2.32 -16.20
CA ALA A 29 13.86 -2.03 -17.03
C ALA A 29 12.59 -2.80 -16.61
N ASP A 30 12.73 -3.94 -15.94
CA ASP A 30 11.63 -4.78 -15.44
C ASP A 30 10.76 -4.07 -14.38
N LYS A 31 11.28 -3.01 -13.76
CA LYS A 31 10.57 -2.15 -12.80
C LYS A 31 9.89 -0.94 -13.45
N PHE A 32 9.74 -0.91 -14.77
CA PHE A 32 8.95 0.10 -15.46
C PHE A 32 7.60 -0.46 -15.90
N ILE A 33 6.53 0.30 -15.66
CA ILE A 33 5.18 0.00 -16.15
C ILE A 33 4.82 1.04 -17.21
N GLU A 34 4.31 0.60 -18.36
CA GLU A 34 3.76 1.51 -19.38
C GLU A 34 2.48 2.17 -18.85
N LYS A 35 2.45 3.50 -18.85
CA LYS A 35 1.28 4.29 -18.48
C LYS A 35 0.36 4.40 -19.68
N VAL A 36 -0.72 3.63 -19.67
CA VAL A 36 -1.77 3.66 -20.69
C VAL A 36 -2.66 4.88 -20.46
N GLU A 37 -2.79 5.75 -21.46
CA GLU A 37 -3.68 6.91 -21.36
C GLU A 37 -5.15 6.45 -21.35
N GLY A 38 -5.93 6.91 -20.36
CA GLY A 38 -7.34 6.56 -20.19
C GLY A 38 -7.62 5.50 -19.12
N GLU A 39 -6.59 4.83 -18.59
CA GLU A 39 -6.71 3.90 -17.47
C GLU A 39 -6.41 4.62 -16.15
N PHE A 40 -7.37 4.62 -15.22
CA PHE A 40 -7.22 5.28 -13.92
C PHE A 40 -6.54 4.33 -12.94
N THR A 41 -5.22 4.25 -13.01
CA THR A 41 -4.41 3.48 -12.06
C THR A 41 -4.07 4.33 -10.84
N TRP A 42 -4.43 3.86 -9.64
CA TRP A 42 -4.07 4.52 -8.40
C TRP A 42 -2.57 4.41 -8.14
N ALA A 43 -1.95 5.47 -7.60
CA ALA A 43 -0.52 5.45 -7.25
C ALA A 43 -0.23 4.47 -6.10
N ASP A 44 -1.22 4.25 -5.23
CA ASP A 44 -1.21 3.25 -4.17
C ASP A 44 -2.61 2.63 -4.10
N GLU A 45 -2.68 1.30 -4.02
CA GLU A 45 -3.94 0.54 -4.02
C GLU A 45 -3.90 -0.57 -2.97
N HIS A 46 -5.00 -0.73 -2.22
CA HIS A 46 -5.15 -1.85 -1.30
C HIS A 46 -5.34 -3.14 -2.11
N LYS A 47 -4.31 -3.97 -2.14
CA LYS A 47 -4.37 -5.31 -2.74
C LYS A 47 -4.86 -6.30 -1.70
N ILE A 48 -6.04 -6.87 -1.93
CA ILE A 48 -6.60 -7.95 -1.10
C ILE A 48 -5.82 -9.24 -1.39
N GLY A 49 -5.47 -10.01 -0.36
CA GLY A 49 -4.77 -11.29 -0.50
C GLY A 49 -3.25 -11.22 -0.54
N VAL A 50 -2.63 -10.04 -0.30
CA VAL A 50 -1.15 -9.92 -0.23
C VAL A 50 -0.55 -10.81 0.87
N ALA A 51 -1.32 -11.12 1.91
CA ALA A 51 -0.92 -11.98 3.01
C ALA A 51 -1.27 -13.48 2.78
N ASP A 52 -1.71 -13.88 1.58
CA ASP A 52 -2.07 -15.27 1.30
C ASP A 52 -0.86 -16.20 1.48
N GLY A 53 -1.01 -17.18 2.38
CA GLY A 53 0.05 -18.15 2.71
C GLY A 53 1.07 -17.68 3.76
N VAL A 54 0.84 -16.54 4.43
CA VAL A 54 1.64 -16.14 5.59
C VAL A 54 1.45 -17.11 6.77
N ASP A 55 2.44 -17.15 7.67
CA ASP A 55 2.42 -18.01 8.86
C ASP A 55 1.12 -17.80 9.68
N PRO A 56 0.39 -18.87 10.04
CA PRO A 56 -0.81 -18.79 10.87
C PRO A 56 -0.63 -18.01 12.17
N GLU A 57 0.55 -18.06 12.80
CA GLU A 57 0.84 -17.31 14.04
C GLU A 57 0.78 -15.80 13.81
N VAL A 58 1.21 -15.33 12.63
CA VAL A 58 1.14 -13.91 12.27
C VAL A 58 -0.31 -13.47 12.10
N ILE A 59 -1.15 -14.31 11.49
CA ILE A 59 -2.58 -14.02 11.31
C ILE A 59 -3.28 -13.94 12.67
N GLU A 60 -2.99 -14.90 13.55
CA GLU A 60 -3.53 -14.92 14.91
C GLU A 60 -3.12 -13.67 15.69
N GLY A 61 -1.82 -13.32 15.67
CA GLY A 61 -1.31 -12.12 16.34
C GLY A 61 -1.94 -10.83 15.81
N LEU A 62 -2.12 -10.69 14.50
CA LEU A 62 -2.81 -9.54 13.91
C LEU A 62 -4.28 -9.46 14.37
N GLY A 63 -4.97 -10.60 14.46
CA GLY A 63 -6.33 -10.68 14.98
C GLY A 63 -6.43 -10.33 16.46
N ALA A 64 -5.49 -10.79 17.28
CA ALA A 64 -5.41 -10.47 18.70
C ALA A 64 -5.21 -8.96 18.92
N ASN A 65 -4.23 -8.37 18.23
CA ASN A 65 -3.96 -6.93 18.31
C ASN A 65 -5.18 -6.09 17.91
N TYR A 66 -5.84 -6.44 16.79
CA TYR A 66 -7.04 -5.72 16.36
C TYR A 66 -8.17 -5.79 17.40
N THR A 67 -8.34 -6.94 18.04
CA THR A 67 -9.38 -7.15 19.06
C THR A 67 -9.08 -6.36 20.34
N GLU A 68 -7.83 -6.34 20.78
CA GLU A 68 -7.38 -5.59 21.96
C GLU A 68 -7.58 -4.08 21.75
N GLU A 69 -7.05 -3.54 20.67
CA GLU A 69 -7.18 -2.12 20.29
C GLU A 69 -8.66 -1.69 20.18
N GLY A 70 -9.49 -2.52 19.55
CA GLY A 70 -10.94 -2.27 19.45
C GLY A 70 -11.62 -2.23 20.82
N THR A 71 -11.17 -3.07 21.76
CA THR A 71 -11.69 -3.10 23.13
C THR A 71 -11.24 -1.86 23.91
N GLU A 72 -9.98 -1.46 23.74
CA GLU A 72 -9.42 -0.27 24.40
C GLU A 72 -10.14 1.00 23.96
N VAL A 73 -10.34 1.19 22.66
CA VAL A 73 -11.13 2.32 22.11
C VAL A 73 -12.55 2.32 22.67
N GLY A 74 -13.20 1.15 22.73
CA GLY A 74 -14.53 1.01 23.33
C GLY A 74 -14.56 1.42 24.80
N MET A 75 -13.53 1.04 25.57
CA MET A 75 -13.40 1.43 26.97
C MET A 75 -13.23 2.95 27.12
N TYR A 76 -12.38 3.58 26.31
CA TYR A 76 -12.22 5.04 26.33
C TYR A 76 -13.52 5.77 26.03
N LEU A 77 -14.28 5.33 25.03
CA LEU A 77 -15.59 5.91 24.70
C LEU A 77 -16.60 5.75 25.85
N ALA A 78 -16.60 4.59 26.51
CA ALA A 78 -17.46 4.36 27.66
C ALA A 78 -17.10 5.29 28.82
N MET A 79 -15.81 5.43 29.14
CA MET A 79 -15.31 6.31 30.20
C MET A 79 -15.61 7.78 29.91
N SER A 80 -15.38 8.26 28.69
CA SER A 80 -15.72 9.64 28.31
C SER A 80 -17.22 9.91 28.46
N SER A 81 -18.07 8.94 28.08
CA SER A 81 -19.51 9.07 28.22
C SER A 81 -20.01 9.09 29.66
N GLN A 82 -19.26 8.50 30.61
CA GLN A 82 -19.56 8.61 32.04
C GLN A 82 -19.11 9.96 32.59
N HIS A 83 -17.93 10.43 32.19
CA HIS A 83 -17.43 11.75 32.57
C HIS A 83 -18.41 12.87 32.19
N ASP A 84 -19.00 12.81 30.99
CA ASP A 84 -19.99 13.80 30.54
C ASP A 84 -21.30 13.80 31.35
N ARG A 85 -21.57 12.76 32.15
CA ARG A 85 -22.80 12.62 32.97
C ARG A 85 -22.64 13.10 34.40
N GLU A 86 -21.41 13.28 34.88
CA GLU A 86 -21.07 13.80 36.21
C GLU A 86 -20.88 15.32 36.18
#